data_AF-A0A1H8GSQ7-F1
#
_entry.id   AF-A0A1H8GSQ7-F1
#
_cell.length_a   1.000
_cell.length_b   1.000
_cell.length_c   1.000
_cell.angle_alpha   90.00
_cell.angle_beta   90.00
_cell.angle_gamma   90.00
#
_symmetry.space_group_name_H-M   'P 1'
#
loop_
_entity.id
_entity.type
_entity.pdbx_description
1 polymer ?
#
loop_
_entity_poly.entity_id
_entity_poly.type
_entity_poly.pdbx_seq_one_letter_code
_entity_poly.pdbx_strand_id
1 'polypeptide(L)'
;MHNKWTISIVAACIFSILCFTPAIAEDQAGAGAVSATYSNEELKSFIMANAELYQLQQQAFTQLQGIDSDQQKQEVLETANKQMLLVLQQVGLTADEYNAMGQTIQSDVQLQERVQTIASDLFKQPGQQ
;
A
#
# COMPACT_ATOMS: atom_id res chain seq x y z
N MET A 1 -4.53 -14.11 36.78
CA MET A 1 -3.73 -12.89 36.55
C MET A 1 -2.30 -13.28 36.26
N HIS A 2 -1.69 -12.59 35.29
CA HIS A 2 -0.28 -12.62 34.85
C HIS A 2 0.04 -13.47 33.60
N ASN A 3 -0.12 -12.81 32.45
CA ASN A 3 0.54 -13.06 31.18
C ASN A 3 2.05 -13.24 31.35
N LYS A 4 2.62 -14.27 30.71
CA LYS A 4 4.05 -14.35 30.45
C LYS A 4 4.28 -14.36 28.94
N TRP A 5 4.47 -13.15 28.42
CA TRP A 5 5.18 -12.86 27.18
C TRP A 5 6.52 -13.60 27.19
N THR A 6 6.75 -14.49 26.22
CA THR A 6 8.10 -14.98 25.89
C THR A 6 8.35 -14.68 24.42
N ILE A 7 8.91 -13.51 24.17
CA ILE A 7 9.67 -13.26 22.96
C ILE A 7 10.97 -14.05 23.12
N SER A 8 11.16 -15.06 22.29
CA SER A 8 12.49 -15.56 21.96
C SER A 8 12.55 -15.73 20.45
N ILE A 9 13.11 -14.70 19.84
CA ILE A 9 13.71 -14.75 18.51
C ILE A 9 14.82 -15.80 18.59
N VAL A 10 14.67 -16.91 17.88
CA VAL A 10 15.80 -17.75 17.50
C VAL A 10 15.99 -17.58 16.01
N ALA A 11 17.06 -16.89 15.67
CA ALA A 11 17.64 -16.87 14.35
C ALA A 11 17.94 -18.29 13.89
N ALA A 12 17.42 -18.65 12.71
CA ALA A 12 17.95 -19.76 11.93
C ALA A 12 18.31 -19.23 10.55
N CYS A 13 19.49 -18.60 10.46
CA CYS A 13 20.21 -18.50 9.22
C CYS A 13 20.49 -19.93 8.72
N ILE A 14 19.81 -20.35 7.66
CA ILE A 14 20.25 -21.52 6.87
C ILE A 14 20.78 -20.99 5.55
N PHE A 15 22.06 -20.63 5.60
CA PHE A 15 22.95 -20.46 4.47
C PHE A 15 23.50 -21.86 4.14
N SER A 16 23.12 -22.46 3.01
CA SER A 16 23.65 -23.71 2.39
C SER A 16 22.62 -24.15 1.32
N ILE A 17 22.88 -24.38 0.02
CA ILE A 17 24.08 -24.80 -0.72
C ILE A 17 23.93 -24.40 -2.20
N LEU A 18 25.05 -24.05 -2.82
CA LEU A 18 25.28 -23.77 -4.24
C LEU A 18 25.01 -24.99 -5.15
N CYS A 19 24.26 -24.80 -6.25
CA CYS A 19 24.43 -25.57 -7.48
C CYS A 19 24.35 -24.64 -8.70
N PHE A 20 25.41 -24.70 -9.50
CA PHE A 20 25.62 -24.04 -10.78
C PHE A 20 24.61 -24.50 -11.85
N THR A 21 23.98 -23.55 -12.53
CA THR A 21 23.68 -23.65 -13.98
C THR A 21 23.70 -22.23 -14.58
N PRO A 22 24.74 -21.81 -15.32
CA PRO A 22 24.65 -20.62 -16.16
C PRO A 22 24.09 -21.06 -17.51
N ALA A 23 22.78 -20.95 -17.73
CA ALA A 23 22.20 -21.20 -19.04
C ALA A 23 20.79 -20.61 -19.21
N ILE A 24 20.67 -19.28 -19.05
CA ILE A 24 19.77 -18.50 -19.92
C ILE A 24 20.55 -17.25 -20.32
N ALA A 25 21.01 -17.29 -21.57
CA ALA A 25 21.45 -16.12 -22.30
C ALA A 25 20.24 -15.22 -22.57
N GLU A 26 20.48 -13.91 -22.47
CA GLU A 26 19.84 -12.83 -23.22
C GLU A 26 18.34 -12.95 -23.48
N ASP A 27 17.57 -12.27 -22.64
CA ASP A 27 16.74 -11.19 -23.17
C ASP A 27 16.83 -10.03 -22.17
N GLN A 28 17.93 -9.27 -22.23
CA GLN A 28 17.84 -7.86 -21.91
C GLN A 28 16.97 -7.22 -23.00
N ALA A 29 15.66 -7.46 -22.96
CA ALA A 29 14.73 -6.44 -23.37
C ALA A 29 14.91 -5.30 -22.38
N GLY A 30 15.83 -4.40 -22.71
CA GLY A 30 15.68 -3.01 -22.40
C GLY A 30 14.37 -2.54 -23.01
N ALA A 31 13.26 -2.88 -22.35
CA ALA A 31 12.07 -2.07 -22.39
C ALA A 31 12.54 -0.76 -21.79
N GLY A 32 12.80 0.24 -22.65
CA GLY A 32 12.94 1.60 -22.20
C GLY A 32 11.79 1.84 -21.24
N ALA A 33 12.11 2.08 -19.97
CA ALA A 33 11.11 2.40 -18.97
C ALA A 33 10.42 3.65 -19.51
N VAL A 34 9.24 3.46 -20.11
CA VAL A 34 8.30 4.55 -20.29
C VAL A 34 7.93 4.88 -18.86
N SER A 35 8.65 5.84 -18.25
CA SER A 35 8.28 6.36 -16.95
C SER A 35 6.86 6.87 -17.11
N ALA A 36 5.90 6.12 -16.57
CA ALA A 36 4.52 6.55 -16.61
C ALA A 36 4.46 7.87 -15.85
N THR A 37 4.12 8.94 -16.58
CA THR A 37 4.06 10.28 -16.00
C THR A 37 2.64 10.52 -15.51
N TYR A 38 2.48 10.75 -14.22
CA TYR A 38 1.22 11.19 -13.63
C TYR A 38 1.15 12.70 -13.52
N SER A 39 -0.03 13.26 -13.79
CA SER A 39 -0.38 14.64 -13.52
C SER A 39 -0.45 14.90 -12.01
N ASN A 40 -0.37 16.18 -11.62
CA ASN A 40 -0.52 16.53 -10.21
C ASN A 40 -1.91 16.22 -9.67
N GLU A 41 -2.96 16.22 -10.51
CA GLU A 41 -4.32 15.87 -10.09
C GLU A 41 -4.45 14.37 -9.80
N GLU A 42 -3.91 13.51 -10.67
CA GLU A 42 -3.87 12.06 -10.42
C GLU A 42 -3.10 11.74 -9.13
N LEU A 43 -1.95 12.38 -8.92
CA LEU A 43 -1.18 12.22 -7.69
C LEU A 43 -1.96 12.70 -6.45
N LYS A 44 -2.72 13.79 -6.54
CA LYS A 44 -3.62 14.25 -5.46
C LYS A 44 -4.71 13.21 -5.16
N SER A 45 -5.38 12.69 -6.19
CA SER A 45 -6.39 11.63 -6.02
C SER A 45 -5.80 10.40 -5.34
N PHE A 46 -4.60 9.98 -5.75
CA PHE A 46 -3.89 8.87 -5.10
C PHE A 46 -3.58 9.17 -3.63
N ILE A 47 -3.09 10.36 -3.30
CA ILE A 47 -2.78 10.77 -1.93
C ILE A 47 -4.05 10.79 -1.05
N MET A 48 -5.15 11.34 -1.57
CA MET A 48 -6.45 11.37 -0.88
C MET A 48 -7.00 9.96 -0.63
N ALA A 49 -6.96 9.10 -1.66
CA ALA A 49 -7.33 7.69 -1.51
C ALA A 49 -6.50 7.00 -0.43
N ASN A 50 -5.17 7.18 -0.40
CA ASN A 50 -4.32 6.56 0.62
C ASN A 50 -4.71 6.99 2.03
N ALA A 51 -5.00 8.28 2.24
CA ALA A 51 -5.42 8.78 3.54
C ALA A 51 -6.74 8.14 4.00
N GLU A 52 -7.74 8.09 3.13
CA GLU A 52 -9.05 7.51 3.45
C GLU A 52 -9.02 5.99 3.60
N LEU A 53 -8.30 5.29 2.73
CA LEU A 53 -8.13 3.83 2.82
C LEU A 53 -7.39 3.42 4.09
N TYR A 54 -6.40 4.22 4.54
CA TYR A 54 -5.75 3.98 5.82
C TYR A 54 -6.74 4.12 6.98
N GLN A 55 -7.60 5.15 7.00
CA GLN A 55 -8.62 5.29 8.03
C GLN A 55 -9.61 4.11 8.02
N LEU A 56 -10.05 3.70 6.84
CA LEU A 56 -10.93 2.55 6.66
C LEU A 56 -10.30 1.25 7.20
N GLN A 57 -9.02 1.03 6.91
CA GLN A 57 -8.28 -0.14 7.42
C GLN A 57 -8.22 -0.14 8.95
N GLN A 58 -7.93 1.01 9.56
CA GLN A 58 -7.89 1.14 11.03
C GLN A 58 -9.27 0.89 11.67
N GLN A 59 -10.34 1.37 11.02
CA GLN A 59 -11.72 1.12 11.46
C GLN A 59 -12.07 -0.37 11.37
N ALA A 60 -11.73 -1.04 10.27
CA ALA A 60 -11.98 -2.47 10.12
C ALA A 60 -11.18 -3.30 11.15
N PHE A 61 -9.91 -2.97 11.36
CA PHE A 61 -9.08 -3.62 12.38
C PHE A 61 -9.66 -3.46 13.79
N THR A 62 -10.18 -2.28 14.12
CA THR A 62 -10.83 -2.01 15.41
C THR A 62 -12.10 -2.84 15.57
N GLN A 63 -12.92 -2.94 14.53
CA GLN A 63 -14.15 -3.76 14.56
C GLN A 63 -13.84 -5.25 14.74
N LEU A 64 -12.80 -5.75 14.10
CA LEU A 64 -12.42 -7.17 14.17
C LEU A 64 -11.90 -7.62 15.54
N GLN A 65 -11.28 -6.73 16.33
CA GLN A 65 -10.73 -7.08 17.64
C GLN A 65 -11.77 -7.58 18.65
N GLY A 66 -13.05 -7.24 18.46
CA GLY A 66 -14.15 -7.63 19.35
C GLY A 66 -15.04 -8.75 18.81
N ILE A 67 -14.73 -9.33 17.65
CA ILE A 67 -15.60 -10.29 16.97
C ILE A 67 -14.96 -11.67 16.99
N ASP A 68 -15.61 -12.63 17.66
CA ASP A 68 -15.17 -14.03 17.66
C ASP A 68 -15.76 -14.83 16.49
N SER A 69 -16.98 -14.49 16.05
CA SER A 69 -17.70 -15.22 15.00
C SER A 69 -17.09 -14.98 13.62
N ASP A 70 -16.70 -16.06 12.94
CA ASP A 70 -16.12 -15.98 11.59
C ASP A 70 -17.09 -15.39 10.56
N GLN A 71 -18.39 -15.63 10.71
CA GLN A 71 -19.41 -15.04 9.84
C GLN A 71 -19.45 -13.51 10.00
N GLN A 72 -19.36 -13.01 11.24
CA GLN A 72 -19.35 -11.56 11.50
C GLN A 72 -18.03 -10.92 11.04
N LYS A 73 -16.89 -11.62 11.19
CA LYS A 73 -15.62 -11.15 10.63
C LYS A 73 -15.71 -11.01 9.11
N GLN A 74 -16.30 -11.99 8.43
CA GLN A 74 -16.48 -11.93 6.99
C GLN A 74 -17.35 -10.74 6.57
N GLU A 75 -18.44 -10.46 7.28
CA GLU A 75 -19.31 -9.31 6.99
C GLU A 75 -18.58 -7.96 7.13
N VAL A 76 -17.74 -7.81 8.16
CA VAL A 76 -16.88 -6.62 8.32
C VAL A 76 -15.91 -6.48 7.16
N LEU A 77 -15.25 -7.57 6.76
CA LEU A 77 -14.31 -7.55 5.64
C LEU A 77 -15.00 -7.24 4.30
N GLU A 78 -16.15 -7.83 4.03
CA GLU A 78 -16.95 -7.54 2.83
C GLU A 78 -17.41 -6.08 2.78
N THR A 79 -17.82 -5.53 3.91
CA THR A 79 -18.21 -4.12 4.03
C THR A 79 -17.01 -3.20 3.78
N ALA A 80 -15.86 -3.50 4.39
CA ALA A 80 -14.63 -2.75 4.17
C ALA A 80 -14.20 -2.79 2.68
N ASN A 81 -14.29 -3.95 2.03
CA ASN A 81 -13.99 -4.07 0.59
C ASN A 81 -14.90 -3.19 -0.27
N LYS A 82 -16.21 -3.14 0.03
CA LYS A 82 -17.14 -2.24 -0.67
C LYS A 82 -16.79 -0.77 -0.43
N GLN A 83 -16.46 -0.41 0.81
CA GLN A 83 -16.07 0.97 1.15
C GLN A 83 -14.76 1.39 0.48
N MET A 84 -13.79 0.50 0.34
CA MET A 84 -12.55 0.75 -0.40
C MET A 84 -12.87 1.18 -1.84
N LEU A 85 -13.74 0.44 -2.54
CA LEU A 85 -14.13 0.79 -3.90
C LEU A 85 -14.86 2.14 -3.99
N LEU A 86 -15.65 2.50 -2.97
CA LEU A 86 -16.32 3.80 -2.92
C LEU A 86 -15.34 4.96 -2.66
N VAL A 87 -14.33 4.76 -1.82
CA VAL A 87 -13.26 5.75 -1.60
C VAL A 87 -12.53 6.05 -2.92
N LEU A 88 -12.15 5.00 -3.65
CA LEU A 88 -11.48 5.16 -4.94
C LEU A 88 -12.35 5.89 -5.96
N GLN A 89 -13.63 5.52 -6.08
CA GLN A 89 -14.57 6.18 -6.99
C GLN A 89 -14.76 7.66 -6.66
N GLN A 90 -14.79 8.05 -5.38
CA GLN A 90 -14.95 9.44 -4.96
C GLN A 90 -13.81 10.35 -5.41
N VAL A 91 -12.60 9.79 -5.54
CA VAL A 91 -11.42 10.52 -6.03
C VAL A 91 -11.16 10.30 -7.53
N GLY A 92 -12.08 9.63 -8.22
CA GLY A 92 -11.98 9.37 -9.66
C GLY A 92 -10.98 8.28 -10.03
N LEU A 93 -10.70 7.33 -9.14
CA LEU A 93 -9.81 6.20 -9.38
C LEU A 93 -10.57 4.87 -9.39
N THR A 94 -10.10 3.95 -10.22
CA THR A 94 -10.42 2.52 -10.12
C THR A 94 -9.39 1.80 -9.23
N ALA A 95 -9.71 0.56 -8.82
CA ALA A 95 -8.77 -0.27 -8.07
C ALA A 95 -7.50 -0.58 -8.87
N ASP A 96 -7.63 -0.82 -10.18
CA ASP A 96 -6.50 -1.13 -11.05
C ASP A 96 -5.59 0.09 -11.23
N GLU A 97 -6.16 1.28 -11.43
CA GLU A 97 -5.40 2.53 -11.51
C GLU A 97 -4.66 2.82 -10.21
N TYR A 98 -5.34 2.74 -9.06
CA TYR A 98 -4.72 2.94 -7.75
C TYR A 98 -3.53 1.99 -7.53
N ASN A 99 -3.70 0.70 -7.85
CA ASN A 99 -2.64 -0.31 -7.70
C ASN A 99 -1.48 -0.09 -8.68
N ALA A 100 -1.75 0.29 -9.92
CA ALA A 100 -0.72 0.58 -10.93
C ALA A 100 0.09 1.84 -10.55
N MET A 101 -0.61 2.88 -10.08
CA MET A 101 0.03 4.08 -9.52
C MET A 101 0.93 3.74 -8.35
N GLY A 102 0.44 2.95 -7.39
CA GLY A 102 1.22 2.54 -6.21
C GLY A 102 2.52 1.83 -6.57
N GLN A 103 2.47 0.88 -7.51
CA GLN A 103 3.65 0.16 -8.00
C GLN A 103 4.65 1.08 -8.71
N THR A 104 4.16 1.99 -9.54
CA THR A 104 5.00 2.95 -10.27
C THR A 104 5.64 3.95 -9.32
N ILE A 105 4.87 4.54 -8.40
CA ILE A 105 5.37 5.47 -7.38
C ILE A 105 6.40 4.75 -6.50
N GLN A 106 6.17 3.51 -6.08
CA GLN A 106 7.11 2.79 -5.22
C GLN A 106 8.43 2.43 -5.91
N SER A 107 8.46 2.36 -7.24
CA SER A 107 9.67 2.05 -8.02
C SER A 107 10.41 3.29 -8.54
N ASP A 108 9.79 4.47 -8.52
CA ASP A 108 10.35 5.72 -9.02
C ASP A 108 10.57 6.75 -7.89
N VAL A 109 11.83 6.98 -7.53
CA VAL A 109 12.24 7.91 -6.46
C VAL A 109 11.78 9.35 -6.74
N GLN A 110 11.80 9.80 -7.99
CA GLN A 110 11.35 11.16 -8.32
C GLN A 110 9.84 11.31 -8.15
N LEU A 111 9.07 10.26 -8.49
CA LEU A 111 7.63 10.26 -8.22
C LEU A 111 7.34 10.23 -6.71
N GLN A 112 8.12 9.53 -5.90
CA GLN A 112 7.98 9.55 -4.43
C GLN A 112 8.18 10.96 -3.87
N GLU A 113 9.22 11.66 -4.30
CA GLU A 113 9.49 13.04 -3.87
C GLU A 113 8.35 14.00 -4.29
N ARG A 114 7.80 13.83 -5.50
CA ARG A 114 6.64 14.62 -5.96
C ARG A 114 5.40 14.33 -5.13
N VAL A 115 5.10 13.06 -4.85
CA VAL A 115 3.97 12.66 -4.00
C VAL A 115 4.11 13.26 -2.61
N GLN A 116 5.30 13.19 -2.00
CA GLN A 116 5.56 13.77 -0.69
C GLN A 116 5.35 15.29 -0.70
N THR A 117 5.84 15.99 -1.74
CA THR A 117 5.68 17.44 -1.87
C THR A 117 4.21 17.84 -1.98
N ILE A 118 3.45 17.14 -2.83
CA ILE A 118 2.01 17.38 -3.02
C ILE A 118 1.25 17.06 -1.73
N ALA A 119 1.57 15.95 -1.05
CA ALA A 119 0.92 15.57 0.21
C ALA A 119 1.18 16.59 1.30
N SER A 120 2.44 17.05 1.44
CA SER A 120 2.79 18.12 2.36
C SER A 120 2.00 19.39 2.06
N ASP A 121 1.76 19.74 0.80
CA ASP A 121 0.95 20.90 0.45
C ASP A 121 -0.54 20.72 0.74
N LEU A 122 -1.08 19.56 0.38
CA LEU A 122 -2.49 19.20 0.55
C LEU A 122 -2.92 19.16 2.02
N PHE A 123 -2.03 18.68 2.90
CA PHE A 123 -2.32 18.50 4.33
C PHE A 123 -1.72 19.57 5.25
N LYS A 124 -1.15 20.66 4.69
CA LYS A 124 -0.79 21.84 5.50
C LYS A 124 -2.05 22.40 6.16
N GLN A 125 -2.12 22.34 7.48
CA GLN A 125 -3.16 23.03 8.24
C GLN A 125 -2.94 24.56 8.17
N PRO A 126 -3.99 25.39 8.02
CA PRO A 126 -3.87 26.84 8.20
C PRO A 126 -3.60 27.11 9.69
N GLY A 127 -2.34 27.27 10.08
CA GLY A 127 -1.95 27.53 11.47
C GLY A 127 -0.48 27.29 11.86
N GLN A 128 0.41 27.00 10.91
CA GLN A 128 1.86 26.91 11.14
C GLN A 128 2.55 28.06 10.39
N GLN A 129 2.34 29.29 10.86
CA GLN A 129 3.17 30.47 10.59
C GLN A 129 3.35 31.24 11.89
#